data_AF-A0A536SZ07-F1
#
_entry.id   AF-A0A536SZ07-F1
#
_cell.length_a   1.000
_cell.length_b   1.000
_cell.length_c   1.000
_cell.angle_alpha   90.00
_cell.angle_beta   90.00
_cell.angle_gamma   90.00
#
_symmetry.space_group_name_H-M   'P 1'
#
loop_
_entity.id
_entity.type
_entity.pdbx_description
1 polymer ?
#
loop_
_entity_poly.entity_id
_entity_poly.type
_entity_poly.pdbx_seq_one_letter_code
_entity_poly.pdbx_strand_id
1 'polypeptide(L)'
;MKLEVEPQVFLEDDVGIKVGLEVSNISSQIKTSSGTLAYQVGTRNATTTLRLKDGETQVLAGLINNEDRRTTAQVPGLANLPVAGRLFQNKDSTVNKSEVVLLITPHVVRNIERPDVRLEEFNSGTEAEVGGASLGLPPSAPVPSPAPAASQAPAPVTPQPPIPSTLGSPAPAAGPQPR
;
A
#
# COMPACT_ATOMS: atom_id res chain seq x y z
N MET A 1 7.08 -0.37 14.95
CA MET A 1 7.50 0.39 13.76
C MET A 1 6.58 1.57 13.62
N LYS A 2 7.11 2.77 13.45
CA LYS A 2 6.34 4.00 13.21
C LYS A 2 7.02 4.79 12.09
N LEU A 3 6.22 5.36 11.20
CA LEU A 3 6.68 6.14 10.06
C LEU A 3 5.83 7.42 9.96
N GLU A 4 6.50 8.56 9.91
CA GLU A 4 5.91 9.88 9.69
C GLU A 4 6.46 10.45 8.38
N VAL A 5 5.59 10.97 7.53
CA VAL A 5 5.94 11.46 6.20
C VAL A 5 5.20 12.77 5.95
N GLU A 6 5.94 13.82 5.64
CA GLU A 6 5.44 15.14 5.29
C GLU A 6 5.90 15.46 3.85
N PRO A 7 5.04 15.24 2.84
CA PRO A 7 5.36 15.55 1.44
C PRO A 7 5.01 17.00 1.09
N GLN A 8 5.84 17.62 0.25
CA GLN A 8 5.61 18.92 -0.36
C GLN A 8 5.91 18.85 -1.86
N VAL A 9 4.92 19.18 -2.69
CA VAL A 9 5.06 19.18 -4.15
C VAL A 9 5.57 20.55 -4.62
N PHE A 10 6.58 20.54 -5.47
CA PHE A 10 7.17 21.70 -6.12
C PHE A 10 6.81 21.73 -7.61
N LEU A 11 7.31 22.74 -8.33
CA LEU A 11 7.26 22.78 -9.79
C LEU A 11 8.03 21.60 -10.40
N GLU A 12 7.73 21.29 -11.67
CA GLU A 12 8.42 20.26 -12.45
C GLU A 12 8.38 18.84 -11.83
N ASP A 13 7.28 18.53 -11.12
CA ASP A 13 7.04 17.22 -10.50
C ASP A 13 8.11 16.79 -9.47
N ASP A 14 8.79 17.77 -8.87
CA ASP A 14 9.62 17.54 -7.70
C ASP A 14 8.78 17.39 -6.43
N VAL A 15 9.15 16.42 -5.61
CA VAL A 15 8.54 16.15 -4.31
C VAL A 15 9.61 16.21 -3.24
N GLY A 16 9.52 17.22 -2.37
CA GLY A 16 10.27 17.23 -1.12
C GLY A 16 9.55 16.38 -0.08
N ILE A 17 10.29 15.55 0.64
CA ILE A 17 9.73 14.67 1.66
C ILE A 17 10.56 14.79 2.92
N LYS A 18 9.91 15.13 4.03
CA LYS A 18 10.47 14.98 5.37
C LYS A 18 9.94 13.69 5.99
N VAL A 19 10.84 12.82 6.41
CA VAL A 19 10.53 11.47 6.88
C VAL A 19 11.10 11.26 8.27
N GLY A 20 10.28 10.74 9.17
CA GLY A 20 10.66 10.23 10.49
C GLY A 20 10.38 8.73 10.57
N LEU A 21 11.41 7.91 10.81
CA LEU A 21 11.30 6.47 10.98
C LEU A 21 11.69 6.08 12.41
N GLU A 22 10.86 5.27 13.06
CA GLU A 22 11.15 4.65 14.35
C GLU A 22 10.97 3.12 14.28
N VAL A 23 12.03 2.39 14.64
CA VAL A 23 12.11 0.94 14.62
C VAL A 23 12.49 0.42 16.01
N SER A 24 11.49 -0.07 16.73
CA SER A 24 11.66 -0.70 18.05
C SER A 24 11.74 -2.22 17.91
N ASN A 25 12.70 -2.84 18.60
CA ASN A 25 12.84 -4.30 18.71
C ASN A 25 13.16 -4.68 20.17
N ILE A 26 12.65 -5.83 20.64
CA ILE A 26 13.03 -6.36 21.95
C ILE A 26 14.42 -6.97 21.81
N SER A 27 15.42 -6.40 22.49
CA SER A 27 16.82 -6.81 22.38
C SER A 27 17.21 -7.89 23.38
N SER A 28 16.62 -7.90 24.58
CA SER A 28 16.90 -8.92 25.59
C SER A 28 15.75 -9.08 26.59
N GLN A 29 15.64 -10.26 27.20
CA GLN A 29 14.74 -10.52 28.32
C GLN A 29 15.60 -10.77 29.57
N ILE A 30 15.41 -9.95 30.59
CA ILE A 30 16.17 -9.99 31.83
C ILE A 30 15.24 -10.51 32.93
N LYS A 31 15.56 -11.67 33.49
CA LYS A 31 14.90 -12.16 34.72
C LYS A 31 15.46 -11.40 35.92
N THR A 32 14.63 -10.61 36.59
CA THR A 32 14.98 -9.95 37.84
C THR A 32 15.08 -10.98 38.96
N SER A 33 15.89 -10.73 39.99
CA SER A 33 16.04 -11.61 41.16
C SER A 33 14.72 -11.94 41.89
N SER A 34 13.70 -11.10 41.72
CA SER A 34 12.34 -11.30 42.22
C SER A 34 11.48 -12.25 41.37
N GLY A 35 12.01 -12.83 40.29
CA GLY A 35 11.30 -13.73 39.37
C GLY A 35 10.51 -13.02 38.25
N THR A 36 10.50 -11.69 38.22
CA THR A 36 9.82 -10.89 37.18
C THR A 36 10.64 -10.85 35.89
N LEU A 37 9.95 -10.87 34.75
CA LEU A 37 10.56 -10.74 33.43
C LEU A 37 10.54 -9.26 33.00
N ALA A 38 11.73 -8.66 32.85
CA ALA A 38 11.91 -7.35 32.26
C ALA A 38 12.35 -7.49 30.80
N TYR A 39 11.88 -6.59 29.93
CA TYR A 39 12.26 -6.57 28.51
C TYR A 39 13.10 -5.34 28.23
N GLN A 40 14.26 -5.53 27.63
CA GLN A 40 15.04 -4.45 27.05
C GLN A 40 14.52 -4.21 25.63
N VAL A 41 14.12 -2.97 25.35
CA VAL A 41 13.66 -2.56 24.02
C VAL A 41 14.72 -1.65 23.42
N GLY A 42 15.26 -2.02 22.26
CA GLY A 42 16.11 -1.16 21.46
C GLY A 42 15.29 -0.42 20.43
N THR A 43 15.39 0.91 20.41
CA THR A 43 14.71 1.79 19.44
C THR A 43 15.73 2.42 18.51
N ARG A 44 15.44 2.43 17.21
CA ARG A 44 16.26 3.07 16.17
C ARG A 44 15.44 4.19 15.54
N ASN A 45 15.98 5.40 15.50
CA ASN A 45 15.29 6.57 14.94
C ASN A 45 16.10 7.16 13.79
N ALA A 46 15.44 7.48 12.67
CA ALA A 46 16.02 8.27 11.58
C ALA A 46 15.08 9.42 11.23
N THR A 47 15.66 10.60 11.02
CA THR A 47 14.96 11.76 10.47
C THR A 47 15.74 12.26 9.28
N THR A 48 15.06 12.43 8.16
CA THR A 48 15.69 12.77 6.89
C THR A 48 14.77 13.64 6.05
N THR A 49 15.37 14.53 5.28
CA THR A 49 14.66 15.37 4.32
C THR A 49 15.31 15.15 2.96
N LEU A 50 14.52 14.79 1.97
CA LEU A 50 14.98 14.54 0.62
C LEU A 50 14.11 15.26 -0.42
N ARG A 51 14.60 15.34 -1.65
CA ARG A 51 13.88 15.88 -2.80
C ARG A 51 14.08 14.93 -3.98
N LEU A 52 12.97 14.46 -4.53
CA LEU A 52 12.90 13.40 -5.54
C LEU A 52 11.97 13.83 -6.66
N LYS A 53 12.19 13.34 -7.89
CA LYS A 53 11.20 13.44 -8.97
C LYS A 53 10.08 12.43 -8.77
N ASP A 54 8.90 12.72 -9.33
CA ASP A 54 7.80 11.76 -9.44
C ASP A 54 8.28 10.43 -10.04
N GLY A 55 8.01 9.31 -9.35
CA GLY A 55 8.43 7.97 -9.73
C GLY A 55 9.91 7.63 -9.50
N GLU A 56 10.74 8.57 -9.04
CA GLU A 56 12.15 8.31 -8.75
C GLU A 56 12.33 7.65 -7.38
N THR A 57 13.11 6.56 -7.32
CA THR A 57 13.39 5.87 -6.06
C THR A 57 14.76 6.28 -5.52
N GLN A 58 14.80 6.76 -4.27
CA GLN A 58 16.05 7.05 -3.58
C GLN A 58 16.17 6.23 -2.29
N VAL A 59 17.41 5.81 -2.03
CA VAL A 59 17.78 5.10 -0.81
C VAL A 59 18.17 6.14 0.25
N LEU A 60 17.45 6.11 1.36
CA LEU A 60 17.77 6.84 2.57
C LEU A 60 18.79 6.04 3.36
N ALA A 61 19.98 6.63 3.55
CA ALA A 61 21.14 5.99 4.16
C ALA A 61 20.77 5.20 5.43
N GLY A 62 21.29 3.97 5.52
CA GLY A 62 20.83 3.00 6.50
C GLY A 62 21.25 3.28 7.94
N LEU A 63 20.43 2.83 8.89
CA LEU A 63 20.76 2.82 10.32
C LEU A 63 21.58 1.55 10.62
N ILE A 64 22.91 1.66 10.57
CA ILE A 64 23.82 0.56 10.91
C ILE A 64 24.14 0.63 12.40
N ASN A 65 23.87 -0.46 13.13
CA ASN A 65 24.37 -0.66 14.49
C ASN A 65 25.30 -1.87 14.51
N ASN A 66 26.52 -1.66 15.00
CA ASN A 66 27.51 -2.72 15.18
C ASN A 66 27.93 -2.76 16.65
N GLU A 67 27.67 -3.87 17.32
CA GLU A 67 27.98 -4.07 18.72
C GLU A 67 28.99 -5.20 18.88
N ASP A 68 30.19 -4.84 19.31
CA ASP A 68 31.32 -5.74 19.55
C ASP A 68 31.48 -5.94 21.06
N ARG A 69 31.12 -7.13 21.55
CA ARG A 69 31.30 -7.52 22.96
C ARG A 69 32.45 -8.51 23.08
N ARG A 70 33.54 -8.07 23.72
CA ARG A 70 34.70 -8.93 24.03
C ARG A 70 34.78 -9.14 25.53
N THR A 71 34.64 -10.39 25.95
CA THR A 71 34.81 -10.81 27.35
C THR A 71 36.07 -11.65 27.43
N THR A 72 36.98 -11.31 28.34
CA THR A 72 38.19 -12.12 28.59
C THR A 72 38.19 -12.52 30.06
N ALA A 73 38.07 -13.82 30.32
CA ALA A 73 38.26 -14.39 31.64
C ALA A 73 39.69 -14.96 31.71
N GLN A 74 40.46 -14.63 32.74
CA GLN A 74 41.83 -15.10 32.84
C GLN A 74 42.24 -15.33 34.29
N VAL A 75 43.11 -16.32 34.51
CA VAL A 75 43.69 -16.58 35.84
C VAL A 75 44.85 -15.61 36.08
N PRO A 76 44.78 -14.74 37.10
CA PRO A 76 45.86 -13.81 37.39
C PRO A 76 47.17 -14.54 37.67
N GLY A 77 48.29 -14.01 37.17
CA GLY A 77 49.62 -14.64 37.23
C GLY A 77 49.86 -15.64 36.09
N LEU A 78 49.05 -16.69 35.98
CA LEU A 78 49.28 -17.79 35.01
C LEU A 78 48.99 -17.39 33.56
N ALA A 79 48.06 -16.45 33.33
CA ALA A 79 47.71 -15.97 31.99
C ALA A 79 48.86 -15.25 31.27
N ASN A 80 49.88 -14.77 32.00
CA ASN A 80 51.02 -14.03 31.45
C ASN A 80 52.21 -14.91 31.06
N LEU A 81 52.12 -16.24 31.21
CA LEU A 81 53.21 -17.14 30.84
C LEU A 81 53.42 -17.15 29.31
N PRO A 82 54.67 -16.97 28.81
CA PRO A 82 54.94 -16.77 27.38
C PRO A 82 54.60 -17.97 26.49
N VAL A 83 54.49 -19.17 27.07
CA VAL A 83 54.16 -20.41 26.35
C VAL A 83 52.79 -20.97 26.76
N ALA A 84 52.47 -20.90 28.06
CA ALA A 84 51.28 -21.56 28.63
C ALA A 84 50.10 -20.61 28.90
N GLY A 85 50.27 -19.29 28.81
CA GLY A 85 49.25 -18.32 29.21
C GLY A 85 47.91 -18.45 28.49
N ARG A 86 47.91 -18.96 27.25
CA ARG A 86 46.69 -19.20 26.47
C ARG A 86 45.80 -20.30 27.06
N LEU A 87 46.34 -21.24 27.83
CA LEU A 87 45.59 -22.30 28.51
C LEU A 87 44.84 -21.79 29.75
N PHE A 88 45.23 -20.62 30.26
CA PHE A 88 44.70 -20.01 31.48
C PHE A 88 43.85 -18.75 31.20
N GLN A 89 43.48 -18.52 29.94
CA GLN A 89 42.57 -17.45 29.52
C GLN A 89 41.46 -18.03 28.63
N ASN A 90 40.24 -17.56 28.83
CA ASN A 90 39.10 -17.77 27.95
C ASN A 90 38.72 -16.43 27.32
N LYS A 91 38.51 -16.41 26.00
CA LYS A 91 38.13 -15.21 25.25
C LYS A 91 36.81 -15.48 24.54
N ASP A 92 35.77 -14.76 24.93
CA ASP A 92 34.47 -14.78 24.28
C ASP A 92 34.32 -13.48 23.48
N SER A 93 34.10 -13.59 22.17
CA SER A 93 33.83 -12.46 21.29
C SER A 93 32.45 -12.64 20.66
N THR A 94 31.56 -11.69 20.87
CA THR A 94 30.21 -11.65 20.27
C THR A 94 30.11 -10.40 19.41
N VAL A 95 29.75 -10.60 18.14
CA VAL A 95 29.56 -9.51 17.17
C VAL A 95 28.08 -9.50 16.77
N ASN A 96 27.38 -8.41 17.06
CA ASN A 96 25.97 -8.22 16.71
C ASN A 96 25.84 -7.08 15.70
N LYS A 97 25.32 -7.38 14.51
CA LYS A 97 25.11 -6.39 13.46
C LYS A 97 23.62 -6.26 13.12
N SER A 98 23.12 -5.04 13.06
CA SER A 98 21.75 -4.74 12.64
C SER A 98 21.76 -3.58 11.66
N GLU A 99 21.09 -3.75 10.52
CA GLU A 99 20.99 -2.71 9.49
C GLU A 99 19.52 -2.49 9.13
N VAL A 100 19.12 -1.23 8.98
CA VAL A 100 17.81 -0.85 8.46
C VAL A 100 18.03 0.04 7.25
N VAL A 101 17.43 -0.31 6.11
CA VAL A 101 17.50 0.45 4.86
C VAL A 101 16.10 0.94 4.50
N LEU A 102 15.99 2.20 4.07
CA LEU A 102 14.73 2.81 3.69
C LEU A 102 14.79 3.27 2.23
N LEU A 103 13.84 2.80 1.42
CA LEU A 103 13.69 3.18 0.03
C LEU A 103 12.34 3.88 -0.14
N ILE A 104 12.33 5.01 -0.84
CA ILE A 104 11.11 5.80 -1.04
C ILE A 104 11.00 6.20 -2.51
N THR A 105 9.79 6.10 -3.03
CA THR A 105 9.40 6.48 -4.39
C THR A 105 8.14 7.35 -4.29
N PRO A 106 8.20 8.65 -4.60
CA PRO A 106 7.01 9.50 -4.58
C PRO A 106 6.15 9.26 -5.82
N HIS A 107 4.84 9.45 -5.68
CA HIS A 107 3.88 9.45 -6.78
C HIS A 107 2.95 10.67 -6.66
N VAL A 108 2.94 11.54 -7.67
CA VAL A 108 2.12 12.76 -7.75
C VAL A 108 0.82 12.45 -8.48
N VAL A 109 -0.30 12.44 -7.75
CA VAL A 109 -1.63 12.21 -8.33
C VAL A 109 -2.30 13.56 -8.62
N ARG A 110 -2.63 13.81 -9.89
CA ARG A 110 -3.34 15.01 -10.33
C ARG A 110 -4.80 14.66 -10.64
N ASN A 111 -5.75 15.22 -9.87
CA ASN A 111 -7.18 15.06 -10.14
C ASN A 111 -7.73 16.33 -10.79
N ILE A 112 -7.36 16.55 -12.05
CA ILE A 112 -7.95 17.62 -12.87
C ILE A 112 -8.74 16.93 -13.96
N GLU A 113 -10.06 16.82 -13.77
CA GLU A 113 -10.95 16.57 -14.90
C GLU A 113 -10.82 17.79 -15.81
N ARG A 114 -10.12 17.62 -16.93
CA ARG A 114 -10.08 18.65 -17.96
C ARG A 114 -11.51 18.77 -18.49
N PRO A 115 -12.19 19.92 -18.35
CA PRO A 115 -13.50 20.13 -18.97
C PRO A 115 -13.36 19.78 -20.46
N ASP A 116 -14.36 19.09 -21.01
CA ASP A 116 -14.41 18.84 -22.44
C ASP A 116 -14.26 20.19 -23.16
N VAL A 117 -13.30 20.29 -24.09
CA VAL A 117 -12.97 21.52 -24.81
C VAL A 117 -14.21 22.19 -25.44
N ARG A 118 -15.25 21.40 -25.73
CA ARG A 118 -16.53 21.87 -26.26
C ARG A 118 -17.35 22.70 -25.27
N LEU A 119 -17.10 22.59 -23.97
CA LEU A 119 -17.69 23.45 -22.93
C LEU A 119 -16.98 24.80 -22.80
N GLU A 120 -15.75 24.91 -23.34
CA GLU A 120 -14.95 26.14 -23.36
C GLU A 120 -15.05 26.90 -24.70
N GLU A 121 -15.66 26.29 -25.72
CA GLU A 121 -16.02 26.96 -26.97
C GLU A 121 -17.20 27.91 -26.73
N PHE A 122 -16.89 29.17 -26.44
CA PHE A 122 -17.87 30.23 -26.47
C PHE A 122 -18.27 30.50 -27.92
N ASN A 123 -19.54 30.30 -28.23
CA ASN A 123 -20.18 30.67 -29.49
C ASN A 123 -20.00 32.18 -29.75
N SER A 124 -18.90 32.59 -30.38
CA SER A 124 -18.61 34.00 -30.69
C SER A 124 -19.14 34.32 -32.09
N GLY A 125 -20.37 34.83 -32.14
CA GLY A 125 -20.95 35.37 -33.36
C GLY A 125 -20.57 36.84 -33.59
N THR A 126 -20.64 37.27 -34.85
CA THR A 126 -20.71 38.70 -35.19
C THR A 126 -22.18 39.09 -35.32
N GLU A 127 -22.49 40.39 -35.36
CA GLU A 127 -23.89 40.85 -35.54
C GLU A 127 -24.56 40.29 -36.81
N ALA A 128 -23.77 39.90 -37.82
CA ALA A 128 -24.22 39.30 -39.06
C ALA A 128 -24.38 37.76 -39.00
N GLU A 129 -23.78 37.10 -38.01
CA GLU A 129 -23.70 35.63 -37.93
C GLU A 129 -23.63 35.23 -36.44
N VAL A 130 -24.77 34.81 -35.87
CA VAL A 130 -24.84 34.34 -34.48
C VAL A 130 -24.25 32.93 -34.45
N GLY A 131 -23.04 32.79 -33.92
CA GLY A 131 -22.24 31.55 -33.92
C GLY A 131 -22.77 30.41 -33.02
N GLY A 132 -24.08 30.20 -32.94
CA GLY A 132 -24.70 29.14 -32.15
C GLY A 132 -24.87 27.84 -32.96
N ALA A 133 -24.64 26.70 -32.31
CA ALA A 133 -24.94 25.39 -32.87
C ALA A 133 -26.41 25.29 -33.30
N SER A 134 -26.67 25.00 -34.57
CA SER A 134 -28.01 24.77 -35.09
C SER A 134 -28.62 23.53 -34.43
N LEU A 135 -29.66 23.71 -33.61
CA LEU A 135 -30.40 22.61 -33.00
C LEU A 135 -31.29 21.95 -34.06
N GLY A 136 -30.71 21.04 -34.84
CA GLY A 136 -31.45 20.19 -35.76
C GLY A 136 -32.30 19.21 -34.98
N LEU A 137 -33.63 19.31 -35.08
CA LEU A 137 -34.50 18.24 -34.62
C LEU A 137 -34.25 17.00 -35.49
N PRO A 138 -34.09 15.80 -34.91
CA PRO A 138 -34.00 14.59 -35.71
C PRO A 138 -35.28 14.46 -36.56
N PRO A 139 -35.16 14.10 -37.86
CA PRO A 139 -36.34 13.89 -38.68
C PRO A 139 -37.20 12.81 -38.04
N SER A 140 -38.51 13.09 -37.88
CA SER A 140 -39.46 12.14 -37.34
C SER A 140 -39.38 10.83 -38.13
N ALA A 141 -39.03 9.74 -37.44
CA ALA A 141 -39.01 8.42 -38.06
C ALA A 141 -40.41 8.10 -38.64
N PRO A 142 -40.50 7.49 -39.83
CA PRO A 142 -41.79 7.10 -40.38
C PRO A 142 -42.43 6.03 -39.49
N VAL A 143 -43.67 6.29 -39.07
CA VAL A 143 -44.48 5.34 -38.30
C VAL A 143 -44.74 4.11 -39.19
N PRO A 144 -44.43 2.87 -38.75
CA PRO A 144 -44.74 1.70 -39.55
C PRO A 144 -46.25 1.46 -39.58
N SER A 145 -46.83 1.37 -40.78
CA SER A 145 -48.22 0.95 -40.99
C SER A 145 -48.45 -0.47 -40.43
N PRO A 146 -49.58 -0.73 -39.75
CA PRO A 146 -49.88 -2.07 -39.28
C PRO A 146 -50.15 -3.00 -40.48
N ALA A 147 -49.36 -4.07 -40.59
CA ALA A 147 -49.57 -5.14 -41.57
C ALA A 147 -50.85 -5.93 -41.25
N PRO A 148 -51.65 -6.32 -42.26
CA PRO A 148 -52.83 -7.14 -42.05
C PRO A 148 -52.43 -8.56 -41.61
N ALA A 149 -53.06 -9.03 -40.54
CA ALA A 149 -52.93 -10.39 -40.04
C ALA A 149 -53.55 -11.42 -40.99
N ALA A 150 -52.72 -12.31 -41.55
CA ALA A 150 -53.08 -13.60 -42.17
C ALA A 150 -51.75 -14.29 -42.55
N SER A 151 -51.42 -15.54 -42.25
CA SER A 151 -52.11 -16.68 -41.66
C SER A 151 -51.04 -17.60 -41.07
N GLN A 152 -51.37 -18.26 -39.96
CA GLN A 152 -50.51 -19.27 -39.35
C GLN A 152 -50.46 -20.52 -40.23
N ALA A 153 -49.26 -21.07 -40.44
CA ALA A 153 -49.04 -22.46 -40.83
C ALA A 153 -47.99 -23.05 -39.86
N PRO A 154 -48.19 -24.27 -39.31
CA PRO A 154 -47.39 -24.76 -38.20
C PRO A 154 -46.04 -25.33 -38.67
N ALA A 155 -44.96 -24.94 -37.99
CA ALA A 155 -43.64 -25.56 -38.11
C ALA A 155 -43.42 -26.54 -36.93
N PRO A 156 -42.61 -27.61 -37.13
CA PRO A 156 -42.51 -28.74 -36.21
C PRO A 156 -41.76 -28.40 -34.92
N VAL A 157 -42.17 -29.06 -33.84
CA VAL A 157 -41.57 -28.98 -32.50
C VAL A 157 -40.22 -29.70 -32.45
N THR A 158 -39.17 -28.99 -32.02
CA THR A 158 -37.92 -29.59 -31.54
C THR A 158 -37.86 -29.43 -30.02
N PRO A 159 -37.60 -30.48 -29.22
CA PRO A 159 -37.67 -30.38 -27.76
C PRO A 159 -36.50 -29.57 -27.18
N GLN A 160 -36.82 -28.62 -26.30
CA GLN A 160 -35.86 -27.87 -25.49
C GLN A 160 -35.62 -28.61 -24.15
N PRO A 161 -34.38 -28.74 -23.65
CA PRO A 161 -34.11 -29.38 -22.36
C PRO A 161 -34.51 -28.49 -21.16
N PRO A 162 -34.87 -29.08 -20.00
CA PRO A 162 -35.49 -28.36 -18.89
C PRO A 162 -34.49 -27.58 -18.02
N ILE A 163 -34.90 -26.38 -17.61
CA ILE A 163 -34.32 -25.63 -16.49
C ILE A 163 -35.03 -26.01 -15.18
N PRO A 164 -34.31 -26.23 -14.06
CA PRO A 164 -34.93 -26.49 -12.77
C PRO A 164 -35.41 -25.18 -12.10
N SER A 165 -36.68 -25.17 -11.73
CA SER A 165 -37.34 -24.10 -10.98
C SER A 165 -36.88 -24.08 -9.51
N THR A 166 -36.38 -22.95 -9.04
CA THR A 166 -36.23 -22.70 -7.60
C THR A 166 -37.56 -22.22 -7.03
N LEU A 167 -38.19 -23.08 -6.23
CA LEU A 167 -39.47 -22.85 -5.61
C LEU A 167 -39.26 -22.35 -4.17
N GLY A 168 -39.89 -21.23 -3.82
CA GLY A 168 -40.55 -21.06 -2.52
C GLY A 168 -39.70 -20.59 -1.33
N SER A 169 -39.92 -19.34 -0.94
CA SER A 169 -40.10 -18.98 0.48
C SER A 169 -41.41 -19.61 1.01
N PRO A 170 -41.58 -19.92 2.32
CA PRO A 170 -41.59 -18.90 3.38
C PRO A 170 -41.00 -19.29 4.75
N ALA A 171 -40.89 -18.26 5.59
CA ALA A 171 -40.53 -18.16 7.01
C ALA A 171 -41.38 -19.02 7.99
N PRO A 172 -41.30 -18.83 9.33
CA PRO A 172 -40.18 -18.82 10.29
C PRO A 172 -40.42 -19.80 11.48
N ALA A 173 -39.49 -19.81 12.46
CA ALA A 173 -39.72 -19.94 13.91
C ALA A 173 -39.00 -21.07 14.68
N ALA A 174 -38.27 -20.62 15.71
CA ALA A 174 -38.21 -21.11 17.09
C ALA A 174 -37.39 -22.36 17.46
N GLY A 175 -36.37 -22.12 18.29
CA GLY A 175 -36.11 -22.93 19.50
C GLY A 175 -34.84 -23.77 19.52
N PRO A 176 -34.35 -24.15 20.72
CA PRO A 176 -33.00 -23.75 21.16
C PRO A 176 -31.95 -24.88 21.26
N GLN A 177 -30.69 -24.44 21.48
CA GLN A 177 -29.50 -25.11 22.05
C GLN A 177 -29.75 -26.33 22.97
N PRO A 178 -28.81 -27.29 23.19
CA PRO A 178 -27.37 -27.05 23.48
C PRO A 178 -26.35 -28.13 23.07
N ARG A 179 -25.04 -27.82 23.11
CA ARG A 179 -24.07 -28.26 24.14
C ARG A 179 -22.64 -27.82 23.79
#